data_AF-R5R056-F1
#
_entry.id   AF-R5R056-F1
#
_cell.length_a   1.000
_cell.length_b   1.000
_cell.length_c   1.000
_cell.angle_alpha   90.00
_cell.angle_beta   90.00
_cell.angle_gamma   90.00
#
_symmetry.space_group_name_H-M   'P 1'
#
loop_
_entity.id
_entity.type
_entity.pdbx_description
1 polymer ?
#
loop_
_entity_poly.entity_id
_entity_poly.type
_entity_poly.pdbx_seq_one_letter_code
_entity_poly.pdbx_strand_id
1 'polypeptide(L)'
;MKKSHNIKGIILAVVMLLLIVGYYYYLSNRNVSQAEDADRELQTLTATQEVLTRDLETNYPPTPREVIKYFSQITQCFYNEDNTEEEIEQLGHKIMELYDEALIANQDEERYLSALKKDIEEFKEKKRTIVSYVPSSSVDVETFTKDGYDWARLYCIYGIKQDGLLYNSNIVFILKKDENSHYKIYGWKLVQKDN
;
A
#
# COMPACT_ATOMS: atom_id res chain seq x y z
N MET A 1 -46.32 45.09 -22.01
CA MET A 1 -45.08 44.91 -21.24
C MET A 1 -44.95 43.42 -20.89
N LYS A 2 -44.04 42.67 -21.55
CA LYS A 2 -43.88 41.22 -21.35
C LYS A 2 -42.58 40.96 -20.58
N LYS A 3 -42.70 40.33 -19.41
CA LYS A 3 -41.58 39.98 -18.51
C LYS A 3 -41.23 38.50 -18.73
N SER A 4 -40.28 38.20 -19.62
CA SER A 4 -39.81 36.83 -19.86
C SER A 4 -38.50 36.58 -19.12
N HIS A 5 -38.56 36.32 -17.81
CA HIS A 5 -37.39 35.99 -17.00
C HIS A 5 -37.46 34.62 -16.30
N ASN A 6 -38.33 33.70 -16.75
CA ASN A 6 -38.46 32.38 -16.10
C ASN A 6 -38.21 31.19 -17.04
N ILE A 7 -38.06 31.42 -18.35
CA ILE A 7 -37.87 30.33 -19.32
C ILE A 7 -36.44 29.79 -19.28
N LYS A 8 -35.43 30.65 -19.09
CA LYS A 8 -34.02 30.23 -19.03
C LYS A 8 -33.70 29.36 -17.81
N GLY A 9 -34.30 29.67 -16.65
CA GLY A 9 -34.13 28.89 -15.42
C GLY A 9 -34.78 27.50 -15.50
N ILE A 10 -35.97 27.42 -16.14
CA ILE A 10 -36.65 26.13 -16.37
C ILE A 10 -35.85 25.25 -17.35
N ILE A 11 -35.31 25.83 -18.42
CA ILE A 11 -34.46 25.09 -19.37
C ILE A 11 -33.20 24.53 -18.67
N LEU A 12 -32.54 25.34 -17.83
CA LEU A 12 -31.36 24.88 -17.08
C LEU A 12 -31.67 23.74 -16.11
N ALA A 13 -32.81 23.82 -15.41
CA ALA A 13 -33.24 22.77 -14.49
C ALA A 13 -33.57 21.46 -15.22
N VAL A 14 -34.23 21.53 -16.38
CA VAL A 14 -34.52 20.35 -17.21
C VAL A 14 -33.24 19.72 -17.76
N VAL A 15 -32.26 20.52 -18.18
CA VAL A 15 -30.95 20.02 -18.64
C VAL A 15 -30.21 19.31 -17.51
N MET A 16 -30.19 19.87 -16.29
CA MET A 16 -29.57 19.21 -15.13
C MET A 16 -30.25 17.87 -14.80
N LEU A 17 -31.58 17.82 -14.88
CA LEU A 17 -32.34 16.61 -14.58
C LEU A 17 -32.08 15.51 -15.64
N LEU A 18 -31.95 15.89 -16.91
CA LEU A 18 -31.55 15.00 -17.99
C LEU A 18 -30.10 14.50 -17.84
N LEU A 19 -29.18 15.35 -17.35
CA LEU A 19 -27.81 14.94 -17.05
C LEU A 19 -27.74 13.92 -15.91
N ILE A 20 -28.52 14.11 -14.84
CA ILE A 20 -28.56 13.18 -13.71
C ILE A 20 -29.17 11.84 -14.13
N VAL A 21 -30.27 11.85 -14.87
CA VAL A 21 -30.91 10.61 -15.37
C VAL A 21 -30.03 9.92 -16.41
N GLY A 22 -29.38 10.68 -17.29
CA GLY A 22 -28.38 10.15 -18.23
C GLY A 22 -27.18 9.54 -17.53
N TYR A 23 -26.66 10.19 -16.48
CA TYR A 23 -25.59 9.68 -15.64
C TYR A 23 -26.00 8.40 -14.91
N TYR A 24 -27.22 8.34 -14.36
CA TYR A 24 -27.72 7.14 -13.67
C TYR A 24 -27.98 5.98 -14.64
N TYR A 25 -28.47 6.25 -15.84
CA TYR A 25 -28.65 5.24 -16.90
C TYR A 25 -27.29 4.74 -17.41
N TYR A 26 -26.31 5.64 -17.56
CA TYR A 26 -24.93 5.28 -17.88
C TYR A 26 -24.29 4.40 -16.80
N LEU A 27 -24.48 4.74 -15.52
CA LEU A 27 -23.94 3.96 -14.38
C LEU A 27 -24.63 2.59 -14.25
N SER A 28 -25.95 2.53 -14.47
CA SER A 28 -26.75 1.30 -14.32
C SER A 28 -26.60 0.33 -15.50
N ASN A 29 -26.22 0.83 -16.69
CA ASN A 29 -26.05 0.02 -17.89
C ASN A 29 -24.58 -0.35 -18.20
N ARG A 30 -23.63 0.05 -17.34
CA ARG A 30 -22.22 -0.35 -17.46
C ARG A 30 -21.99 -1.64 -16.65
N ASN A 31 -22.17 -2.78 -17.30
CA ASN A 31 -21.61 -4.05 -16.84
C ASN A 31 -20.09 -3.90 -16.68
N VAL A 32 -19.66 -3.69 -15.43
CA VAL A 32 -18.43 -4.03 -14.66
C VAL A 32 -17.07 -4.28 -15.35
N SER A 33 -16.93 -4.42 -16.66
CA SER A 33 -15.68 -4.94 -17.25
C SER A 33 -14.90 -3.96 -18.13
N GLN A 34 -15.39 -2.73 -18.28
CA GLN A 34 -14.70 -1.67 -19.04
C GLN A 34 -14.58 -0.39 -18.20
N ALA A 35 -14.71 -0.56 -16.88
CA ALA A 35 -14.41 0.28 -15.72
C ALA A 35 -13.10 1.08 -15.78
N GLU A 36 -12.04 0.30 -16.00
CA GLU A 36 -10.75 0.52 -15.36
C GLU A 36 -9.74 1.24 -16.27
N ASP A 37 -10.00 1.31 -17.59
CA ASP A 37 -9.05 1.88 -18.53
C ASP A 37 -9.26 3.38 -18.82
N ALA A 38 -10.45 3.93 -18.56
CA ALA A 38 -10.78 5.33 -18.89
C ALA A 38 -10.67 6.31 -17.70
N ASP A 39 -10.49 5.81 -16.46
CA ASP A 39 -10.32 6.64 -15.25
C ASP A 39 -8.85 7.01 -14.96
N ARG A 40 -7.88 6.55 -15.79
CA ARG A 40 -6.44 6.77 -15.56
C ARG A 40 -5.92 8.15 -16.02
N GLU A 41 -6.72 8.96 -16.71
CA GLU A 41 -6.32 10.31 -17.15
C GLU A 41 -6.92 11.47 -16.33
N LEU A 42 -7.66 11.18 -15.26
CA LEU A 42 -8.30 12.18 -14.40
C LEU A 42 -7.76 12.08 -12.96
N GLN A 43 -6.55 12.62 -12.72
CA GLN A 43 -5.94 12.87 -11.40
C GLN A 43 -6.17 11.78 -10.32
N THR A 44 -6.00 10.51 -10.66
CA THR A 44 -5.81 9.46 -9.67
C THR A 44 -4.34 9.47 -9.27
N LEU A 45 -4.04 9.67 -7.98
CA LEU A 45 -2.68 9.51 -7.47
C LEU A 45 -2.18 8.11 -7.85
N THR A 46 -0.91 7.97 -8.22
CA THR A 46 -0.31 6.63 -8.35
C THR A 46 -0.36 5.92 -6.99
N ALA A 47 -0.32 4.60 -6.97
CA ALA A 47 -0.34 3.87 -5.69
C ALA A 47 0.87 4.24 -4.81
N THR A 48 2.02 4.55 -5.42
CA THR A 48 3.17 5.17 -4.74
C THR A 48 2.84 6.52 -4.12
N GLN A 49 2.21 7.43 -4.87
CA GLN A 49 1.81 8.73 -4.35
C GLN A 49 0.79 8.58 -3.21
N GLU A 50 -0.18 7.67 -3.33
CA GLU A 50 -1.14 7.38 -2.26
C GLU A 50 -0.43 6.93 -0.97
N VAL A 51 0.52 5.99 -1.08
CA VAL A 51 1.30 5.50 0.05
C VAL A 51 2.13 6.62 0.69
N LEU A 52 2.74 7.49 -0.11
CA LEU A 52 3.56 8.61 0.35
C LEU A 52 2.75 9.72 1.02
N THR A 53 1.46 9.87 0.71
CA THR A 53 0.60 10.88 1.36
C THR A 53 0.28 10.58 2.83
N ARG A 54 0.51 9.34 3.29
CA ARG A 54 0.27 8.98 4.69
C ARG A 54 1.34 9.57 5.60
N ASP A 55 0.88 10.42 6.51
CA ASP A 55 1.65 10.91 7.64
C ASP A 55 1.59 9.91 8.80
N LEU A 56 2.74 9.32 9.14
CA LEU A 56 2.84 8.33 10.22
C LEU A 56 2.92 8.95 11.61
N GLU A 57 3.14 10.26 11.73
CA GLU A 57 3.08 10.96 13.02
C GLU A 57 1.63 11.07 13.52
N THR A 58 0.70 11.32 12.60
CA THR A 58 -0.73 11.52 12.92
C THR A 58 -1.59 10.29 12.66
N ASN A 59 -1.18 9.41 11.75
CA ASN A 59 -1.96 8.25 11.31
C ASN A 59 -1.11 6.97 11.28
N TYR A 60 -0.46 6.66 12.40
CA TYR A 60 0.30 5.43 12.54
C TYR A 60 -0.59 4.18 12.53
N PRO A 61 -0.21 3.07 11.85
CA PRO A 61 -1.00 1.83 11.86
C PRO A 61 -1.20 1.27 13.30
N PRO A 62 -2.46 1.09 13.75
CA PRO A 62 -2.75 0.91 15.18
C PRO A 62 -2.48 -0.51 15.71
N THR A 63 -2.21 -1.48 14.83
CA THR A 63 -2.02 -2.89 15.21
C THR A 63 -0.87 -3.52 14.45
N PRO A 64 -0.24 -4.60 14.95
CA PRO A 64 0.84 -5.30 14.24
C PRO A 64 0.43 -5.72 12.82
N ARG A 65 -0.81 -6.18 12.66
CA ARG A 65 -1.36 -6.56 11.35
C ARG A 65 -1.43 -5.38 10.39
N GLU A 66 -1.91 -4.22 10.84
CA GLU A 66 -1.99 -3.03 9.99
C GLU A 66 -0.61 -2.44 9.68
N VAL A 67 0.37 -2.56 10.60
CA VAL A 67 1.78 -2.22 10.31
C VAL A 67 2.31 -3.07 9.17
N ILE A 68 2.16 -4.41 9.25
CA ILE A 68 2.62 -5.32 8.19
C ILE A 68 1.85 -5.11 6.88
N LYS A 69 0.57 -4.78 6.95
CA LYS A 69 -0.22 -4.43 5.76
C LYS A 69 0.34 -3.19 5.07
N TYR A 70 0.62 -2.11 5.81
CA TYR A 70 1.17 -0.89 5.23
C TYR A 70 2.60 -1.09 4.73
N PHE A 71 3.45 -1.81 5.48
CA PHE A 71 4.76 -2.26 5.02
C PHE A 71 4.65 -3.02 3.69
N SER A 72 3.67 -3.92 3.56
CA SER A 72 3.44 -4.70 2.35
C SER A 72 2.96 -3.84 1.18
N GLN A 73 2.17 -2.79 1.44
CA GLN A 73 1.76 -1.82 0.43
C GLN A 73 2.97 -1.06 -0.12
N ILE A 74 3.83 -0.52 0.76
CA ILE A 74 5.08 0.15 0.34
C ILE A 74 5.98 -0.83 -0.45
N THR A 75 6.11 -2.07 0.05
CA THR A 75 6.85 -3.14 -0.61
C THR A 75 6.31 -3.40 -2.03
N GLN A 76 5.00 -3.45 -2.18
CA GLN A 76 4.37 -3.63 -3.50
C GLN A 76 4.67 -2.45 -4.43
N CYS A 77 4.62 -1.22 -3.93
CA CYS A 77 5.00 -0.02 -4.69
C CYS A 77 6.44 -0.11 -5.20
N PHE A 78 7.41 -0.51 -4.35
CA PHE A 78 8.81 -0.67 -4.76
C PHE A 78 8.98 -1.56 -6.00
N TYR A 79 8.30 -2.72 -5.99
CA TYR A 79 8.58 -3.77 -6.98
C TYR A 79 7.64 -3.76 -8.19
N ASN A 80 6.45 -3.19 -8.07
CA ASN A 80 5.43 -3.26 -9.11
C ASN A 80 5.24 -1.93 -9.87
N GLU A 81 5.67 -0.81 -9.32
CA GLU A 81 5.50 0.50 -9.96
C GLU A 81 6.79 0.97 -10.66
N ASP A 82 6.58 1.82 -11.66
CA ASP A 82 7.66 2.50 -12.39
C ASP A 82 8.03 3.80 -11.67
N ASN A 83 8.53 3.64 -10.44
CA ASN A 83 8.94 4.74 -9.58
C ASN A 83 10.19 5.43 -10.13
N THR A 84 10.26 6.75 -9.99
CA THR A 84 11.51 7.50 -10.17
C THR A 84 12.50 7.19 -9.06
N GLU A 85 13.75 7.57 -9.23
CA GLU A 85 14.78 7.40 -8.20
C GLU A 85 14.41 8.14 -6.90
N GLU A 86 13.87 9.35 -7.03
CA GLU A 86 13.38 10.15 -5.92
C GLU A 86 12.19 9.49 -5.20
N GLU A 87 11.26 8.89 -5.95
CA GLU A 87 10.13 8.15 -5.37
C GLU A 87 10.60 6.90 -4.61
N ILE A 88 11.63 6.19 -5.12
CA ILE A 88 12.23 5.06 -4.40
C ILE A 88 12.89 5.51 -3.10
N GLU A 89 13.59 6.64 -3.10
CA GLU A 89 14.16 7.21 -1.87
C GLU A 89 13.08 7.61 -0.87
N GLN A 90 12.04 8.30 -1.32
CA GLN A 90 10.90 8.67 -0.47
C GLN A 90 10.19 7.46 0.13
N LEU A 91 9.93 6.43 -0.67
CA LEU A 91 9.37 5.16 -0.18
C LEU A 91 10.35 4.46 0.77
N GLY A 92 11.66 4.54 0.51
CA GLY A 92 12.74 4.03 1.35
C GLY A 92 12.73 4.65 2.75
N HIS A 93 12.65 5.97 2.84
CA HIS A 93 12.50 6.65 4.13
C HIS A 93 11.16 6.32 4.78
N LYS A 94 10.07 6.28 4.00
CA LYS A 94 8.72 5.96 4.50
C LYS A 94 8.64 4.57 5.13
N ILE A 95 9.27 3.56 4.53
CA ILE A 95 9.27 2.21 5.10
C ILE A 95 10.16 2.14 6.36
N MET A 96 11.24 2.93 6.42
CA MET A 96 12.11 3.02 7.61
C MET A 96 11.39 3.61 8.82
N GLU A 97 10.39 4.49 8.64
CA GLU A 97 9.54 4.99 9.73
C GLU A 97 8.76 3.86 10.44
N LEU A 98 8.62 2.68 9.82
CA LEU A 98 8.00 1.49 10.41
C LEU A 98 8.99 0.61 11.18
N TYR A 99 10.29 0.88 11.09
CA TYR A 99 11.33 0.05 11.69
C TYR A 99 11.60 0.41 13.14
N ASP A 100 11.99 -0.60 13.91
CA ASP A 100 12.46 -0.39 15.28
C ASP A 100 13.79 0.36 15.26
N GLU A 101 14.02 1.22 16.26
CA GLU A 101 15.27 1.98 16.39
C GLU A 101 16.51 1.07 16.40
N ALA A 102 16.41 -0.12 17.00
CA ALA A 102 17.53 -1.06 17.00
C ALA A 102 17.80 -1.62 15.60
N LEU A 103 16.79 -1.74 14.74
CA LEU A 103 16.98 -2.15 13.35
C LEU A 103 17.64 -1.02 12.55
N ILE A 104 17.15 0.22 12.71
CA ILE A 104 17.70 1.40 12.04
C ILE A 104 19.15 1.64 12.46
N ALA A 105 19.47 1.54 13.75
CA ALA A 105 20.82 1.78 14.28
C ALA A 105 21.87 0.78 13.76
N ASN A 106 21.44 -0.36 13.21
CA ASN A 106 22.32 -1.37 12.60
C ASN A 106 22.46 -1.19 11.08
N GLN A 107 21.88 -0.13 10.50
CA GLN A 107 21.89 0.14 9.07
C GLN A 107 22.55 1.48 8.78
N ASP A 108 23.43 1.49 7.78
CA ASP A 108 23.87 2.72 7.12
C ASP A 108 22.84 3.07 6.05
N GLU A 109 22.23 4.26 6.13
CA GLU A 109 21.09 4.66 5.30
C GLU A 109 21.43 4.68 3.81
N GLU A 110 22.57 5.24 3.43
CA GLU A 110 23.04 5.29 2.05
C GLU A 110 23.24 3.86 1.50
N ARG A 111 23.88 3.00 2.28
CA ARG A 111 24.05 1.58 1.94
C ARG A 111 22.72 0.84 1.84
N TYR A 112 21.76 1.14 2.71
CA TYR A 112 20.43 0.54 2.69
C TYR A 112 19.68 0.94 1.42
N LEU A 113 19.61 2.23 1.09
CA LEU A 113 18.95 2.72 -0.12
C LEU A 113 19.60 2.19 -1.39
N SER A 114 20.94 2.12 -1.42
CA SER A 114 21.67 1.51 -2.53
C SER A 114 21.34 0.01 -2.70
N ALA A 115 21.29 -0.74 -1.60
CA ALA A 115 20.92 -2.16 -1.63
C ALA A 115 19.45 -2.35 -2.05
N LEU A 116 18.55 -1.49 -1.60
CA LEU A 116 17.14 -1.49 -1.97
C LEU A 116 16.94 -1.23 -3.48
N LYS A 117 17.59 -0.19 -4.03
CA LYS A 117 17.55 0.11 -5.48
C LYS A 117 18.01 -1.10 -6.30
N LYS A 118 19.12 -1.73 -5.91
CA LYS A 118 19.63 -2.93 -6.58
C LYS A 118 18.66 -4.11 -6.50
N ASP A 119 18.03 -4.33 -5.35
CA ASP A 119 17.06 -5.42 -5.18
C ASP A 119 15.79 -5.19 -6.03
N ILE A 120 15.32 -3.95 -6.13
CA ILE A 120 14.23 -3.55 -7.02
C ILE A 120 14.58 -3.84 -8.49
N GLU A 121 15.77 -3.43 -8.93
CA GLU A 121 16.26 -3.70 -10.28
C GLU A 121 16.30 -5.21 -10.57
N GLU A 122 16.87 -6.01 -9.67
CA GLU A 122 16.94 -7.47 -9.81
C GLU A 122 15.54 -8.10 -9.90
N PHE A 123 14.58 -7.59 -9.12
CA PHE A 123 13.20 -8.07 -9.16
C PHE A 123 12.53 -7.76 -10.52
N LYS A 124 12.76 -6.56 -11.05
CA LYS A 124 12.28 -6.13 -12.38
C LYS A 124 12.93 -6.93 -13.51
N GLU A 125 14.24 -7.14 -13.47
CA GLU A 125 14.99 -7.95 -14.46
C GLU A 125 14.46 -9.38 -14.53
N LYS A 126 14.12 -9.96 -13.36
CA LYS A 126 13.53 -11.29 -13.25
C LYS A 126 12.04 -11.34 -13.59
N LYS A 127 11.44 -10.21 -14.03
CA LYS A 127 10.02 -10.09 -14.41
C LYS A 127 9.10 -10.61 -13.32
N ARG A 128 9.44 -10.32 -12.06
CA ARG A 128 8.65 -10.70 -10.90
C ARG A 128 7.61 -9.61 -10.62
N THR A 129 6.48 -10.01 -10.07
CA THR A 129 5.43 -9.09 -9.62
C THR A 129 4.81 -9.61 -8.34
N ILE A 130 4.67 -8.75 -7.33
CA ILE A 130 3.92 -9.10 -6.11
C ILE A 130 2.43 -8.94 -6.41
N VAL A 131 1.71 -10.05 -6.56
CA VAL A 131 0.28 -10.06 -6.90
C VAL A 131 -0.63 -10.06 -5.68
N SER A 132 -0.12 -10.45 -4.52
CA SER A 132 -0.86 -10.44 -3.27
C SER A 132 0.07 -10.42 -2.06
N TYR A 133 -0.45 -9.93 -0.94
CA TYR A 133 0.11 -10.10 0.39
C TYR A 133 -1.03 -10.43 1.36
N VAL A 134 -0.80 -11.40 2.25
CA VAL A 134 -1.81 -11.88 3.20
C VAL A 134 -1.17 -11.97 4.58
N PRO A 135 -1.28 -10.92 5.41
CA PRO A 135 -0.86 -11.00 6.81
C PRO A 135 -1.81 -11.92 7.60
N SER A 136 -1.27 -12.57 8.63
CA SER A 136 -2.00 -13.37 9.61
C SER A 136 -3.27 -12.65 10.08
N SER A 137 -4.32 -13.44 10.33
CA SER A 137 -5.54 -12.90 10.96
C SER A 137 -5.21 -12.27 12.31
N SER A 138 -6.04 -11.32 12.78
CA SER A 138 -5.78 -10.65 14.06
C SER A 138 -5.74 -11.61 15.26
N VAL A 139 -6.39 -12.78 15.15
CA VAL A 139 -6.38 -13.81 16.19
C VAL A 139 -5.15 -14.71 16.15
N ASP A 140 -4.44 -14.74 15.01
CA ASP A 140 -3.19 -15.50 14.83
C ASP A 140 -1.94 -14.65 15.12
N VAL A 141 -2.11 -13.39 15.54
CA VAL A 141 -1.01 -12.54 16.00
C VAL A 141 -0.62 -13.00 17.40
N GLU A 142 0.59 -13.52 17.53
CA GLU A 142 1.16 -13.94 18.82
C GLU A 142 1.76 -12.70 19.52
N THR A 143 1.18 -12.30 20.64
CA THR A 143 1.73 -11.24 21.50
C THR A 143 2.43 -11.83 22.72
N PHE A 144 3.56 -11.27 23.10
CA PHE A 144 4.35 -11.74 24.24
C PHE A 144 5.19 -10.62 24.83
N THR A 145 5.52 -10.71 26.12
CA THR A 145 6.43 -9.77 26.78
C THR A 145 7.79 -10.42 26.96
N LYS A 146 8.87 -9.71 26.60
CA LYS A 146 10.25 -10.18 26.75
C LYS A 146 11.17 -9.00 27.01
N ASP A 147 12.07 -9.15 27.97
CA ASP A 147 13.07 -8.14 28.36
C ASP A 147 12.46 -6.77 28.70
N GLY A 148 11.23 -6.77 29.25
CA GLY A 148 10.50 -5.54 29.61
C GLY A 148 9.75 -4.87 28.46
N TYR A 149 9.80 -5.43 27.25
CA TYR A 149 9.09 -4.91 26.07
C TYR A 149 7.92 -5.81 25.68
N ASP A 150 6.89 -5.22 25.09
CA ASP A 150 5.81 -5.94 24.44
C ASP A 150 6.17 -6.21 22.98
N TRP A 151 5.96 -7.44 22.55
CA TRP A 151 6.31 -7.94 21.23
C TRP A 151 5.10 -8.53 20.53
N ALA A 152 5.14 -8.51 19.21
CA ALA A 152 4.20 -9.24 18.36
C ALA A 152 4.95 -10.06 17.31
N ARG A 153 4.45 -11.25 17.04
CA ARG A 153 4.88 -12.10 15.93
C ARG A 153 3.69 -12.40 15.05
N LEU A 154 3.87 -12.23 13.74
CA LEU A 154 2.87 -12.60 12.75
C LEU A 154 3.53 -12.98 11.42
N TYR A 155 2.79 -13.72 10.61
CA TYR A 155 3.22 -14.17 9.29
C TYR A 155 2.59 -13.29 8.21
N CYS A 156 3.26 -13.17 7.07
CA CYS A 156 2.69 -12.63 5.86
C CYS A 156 3.08 -13.49 4.67
N ILE A 157 2.10 -13.90 3.88
CA ILE A 157 2.31 -14.67 2.66
C ILE A 157 2.25 -13.70 1.49
N TYR A 158 3.34 -13.60 0.74
CA TYR A 158 3.41 -12.86 -0.51
C TYR A 158 3.23 -13.81 -1.69
N GLY A 159 2.26 -13.52 -2.55
CA GLY A 159 2.12 -14.16 -3.86
C GLY A 159 3.00 -13.43 -4.87
N ILE A 160 3.99 -14.12 -5.42
CA ILE A 160 4.92 -13.59 -6.42
C ILE A 160 4.67 -14.32 -7.74
N LYS A 161 4.32 -13.56 -8.77
CA LYS A 161 4.21 -14.08 -10.14
C LYS A 161 5.56 -13.94 -10.84
N GLN A 162 6.01 -15.02 -11.48
CA GLN A 162 7.19 -15.01 -12.34
C GLN A 162 6.98 -16.02 -13.48
N ASP A 163 7.22 -15.61 -14.73
CA ASP A 163 7.10 -16.49 -15.91
C ASP A 163 5.74 -17.21 -16.04
N GLY A 164 4.66 -16.53 -15.61
CA GLY A 164 3.31 -17.09 -15.61
C GLY A 164 3.00 -18.05 -14.45
N LEU A 165 3.98 -18.38 -13.61
CA LEU A 165 3.83 -19.21 -12.42
C LEU A 165 3.63 -18.35 -11.17
N LEU A 166 2.89 -18.88 -10.20
CA LEU A 166 2.67 -18.25 -8.90
C LEU A 166 3.46 -18.96 -7.82
N TYR A 167 4.27 -18.20 -7.09
CA TYR A 167 5.08 -18.66 -5.96
C TYR A 167 4.62 -17.96 -4.68
N ASN A 168 4.64 -18.68 -3.57
CA ASN A 168 4.35 -18.10 -2.26
C ASN A 168 5.65 -17.96 -1.47
N SER A 169 5.92 -16.74 -1.01
CA SER A 169 6.96 -16.45 -0.03
C SER A 169 6.30 -16.20 1.32
N ASN A 170 6.61 -17.02 2.32
CA ASN A 170 6.08 -16.85 3.67
C ASN A 170 7.14 -16.18 4.55
N ILE A 171 6.81 -15.03 5.12
CA ILE A 171 7.71 -14.24 5.96
C ILE A 171 7.12 -14.15 7.36
N VAL A 172 7.93 -14.40 8.39
CA VAL A 172 7.54 -14.10 9.76
C VAL A 172 8.21 -12.80 10.20
N PHE A 173 7.39 -11.90 10.72
CA PHE A 173 7.79 -10.61 11.27
C PHE A 173 7.80 -10.67 12.79
N ILE A 174 8.78 -10.00 13.38
CA ILE A 174 8.85 -9.69 14.80
C ILE A 174 8.76 -8.18 14.95
N LEU A 175 7.79 -7.72 15.74
CA LEU A 175 7.59 -6.32 16.03
C LEU A 175 7.79 -6.09 17.53
N LYS A 176 8.39 -4.95 17.86
CA LYS A 176 8.54 -4.46 19.23
C LYS A 176 7.64 -3.24 19.39
N LYS A 177 6.94 -3.14 20.52
CA LYS A 177 6.15 -1.96 20.85
C LYS A 177 7.08 -0.89 21.43
N ASP A 178 7.02 0.32 20.89
CA ASP A 178 7.80 1.47 21.35
C ASP A 178 7.10 2.22 22.51
N GLU A 179 7.74 3.27 22.99
CA GLU A 179 7.25 4.11 24.10
C GLU A 179 5.95 4.86 23.75
N ASN A 180 5.72 5.13 22.46
CA ASN A 180 4.51 5.76 21.94
C ASN A 180 3.37 4.75 21.70
N SER A 181 3.55 3.50 22.15
CA SER A 181 2.62 2.40 21.93
C SER A 181 2.44 1.98 20.47
N HIS A 182 3.38 2.32 19.60
CA HIS A 182 3.41 1.88 18.22
C HIS A 182 4.18 0.57 18.08
N TYR A 183 3.66 -0.36 17.28
CA TYR A 183 4.43 -1.55 16.90
C TYR A 183 5.38 -1.20 15.76
N LYS A 184 6.67 -1.45 15.98
CA LYS A 184 7.77 -1.20 15.05
C LYS A 184 8.40 -2.53 14.63
N ILE A 185 8.75 -2.66 13.36
CA ILE A 185 9.34 -3.88 12.81
C ILE A 185 10.78 -4.00 13.32
N TYR A 186 10.99 -4.97 14.21
CA TYR A 186 12.32 -5.29 14.74
C TYR A 186 13.13 -6.15 13.77
N GLY A 187 12.44 -6.99 13.01
CA GLY A 187 13.06 -7.79 11.97
C GLY A 187 12.11 -8.82 11.37
N TRP A 188 12.58 -9.50 10.34
CA TRP A 188 11.81 -10.53 9.65
C TRP A 188 12.73 -11.64 9.15
N LYS A 189 12.13 -12.79 8.85
CA LYS A 189 12.84 -13.91 8.20
C LYS A 189 11.92 -14.66 7.25
N LEU A 190 12.49 -15.16 6.17
CA LEU A 190 11.82 -16.12 5.30
C LEU A 190 11.59 -17.42 6.08
N VAL A 191 10.36 -17.91 6.03
CA VAL A 191 10.01 -19.23 6.57
C VAL A 191 10.44 -20.27 5.54
N GLN A 192 11.53 -20.97 5.84
CA GLN A 192 11.93 -22.13 5.05
C GLN A 192 10.94 -23.26 5.33
N LYS A 193 10.49 -23.95 4.27
CA LYS A 193 9.91 -25.28 4.46
C LYS A 193 11.07 -26.21 4.76
N ASP A 194 11.13 -26.75 5.98
CA ASP A 194 11.89 -27.95 6.22
C ASP A 194 11.33 -29.04 5.29
N ASN A 195 12.16 -29.51 4.35
CA ASN A 195 11.83 -30.64 3.48
C ASN A 195 11.91 -31.96 4.26
#